data_AF-A0A8H5UET3-F1
#
_entry.id   AF-A0A8H5UET3-F1
#
_cell.length_a   1.000
_cell.length_b   1.000
_cell.length_c   1.000
_cell.angle_alpha   90.00
_cell.angle_beta   90.00
_cell.angle_gamma   90.00
#
_symmetry.space_group_name_H-M   'P 1'
#
loop_
_entity.id
_entity.type
_entity.pdbx_description
1 polymer ?
#
loop_
_entity_poly.entity_id
_entity_poly.type
_entity_poly.pdbx_seq_one_letter_code
_entity_poly.pdbx_strand_id
1 'polypeptide(L)'
;MSLSERIQWQPPKPNSVLENFERRCRHAKAQPFLADKPMNDTAAACAWENFRRPLLGHFASYKRIDFIKLLGYGQDGIVWEVVIDSQTYALKVFWDNQPPEGTRFWAFQRECQNASLLAKMRFAIDSSSDPVWLNPNPTSFHDAASNLHAFSDKGRSRQVYRKMQGAAEYCNAPRLRECYGWTSINGKELCTMPSVLHPPEVRSGDEIRNIWPTEEYHAIVYEYVPSSDVGLDADVVQAQLDFLWLGGWCLVPLQPANWGGVGILLDMGDPICLWHTGWFKMGQLSRSTIPAKAKIDFERHLSDHAEQRRIRKRMIGDLQVEALKHEAHADANDGSSSESDTDQESDGENEDASIFARPRRPSPALICPSCPRSEPFDTMQKLRRHHEQGIPLCFGNRIEANSGDLHAENCVGDSERKRAYMDETCKELTILSDAKLERGLRESKQRSRGESEQAASSVECARRNPRAQKRRRTRQQDADDATDGPNLLPSYTAPTDSDPYLDRSSGAPAAPANVHIQNQTQGLSTEATEAVVPSLDVLENFDAPLMHIMNSVPLDIYAWPVDAYDGNLSSNEPSAYRLSPSFVMEST
;
A
#
# COMPACT_ATOMS: atom_id res chain seq x y z
N MET A 1 -23.24 -52.06 -29.51
CA MET A 1 -23.38 -51.31 -28.25
C MET A 1 -23.93 -49.93 -28.59
N SER A 2 -25.02 -49.53 -27.92
CA SER A 2 -25.82 -48.35 -28.26
C SER A 2 -25.14 -47.05 -27.84
N LEU A 3 -25.14 -46.06 -28.74
CA LEU A 3 -24.60 -44.69 -28.60
C LEU A 3 -25.49 -43.75 -27.76
N SER A 4 -26.33 -44.28 -26.87
CA SER A 4 -27.35 -43.48 -26.16
C SER A 4 -27.16 -43.55 -24.66
N GLU A 5 -26.25 -42.72 -24.14
CA GLU A 5 -26.29 -42.17 -22.78
C GLU A 5 -25.20 -41.08 -22.67
N ARG A 6 -25.34 -40.00 -23.45
CA ARG A 6 -24.65 -38.75 -23.11
C ARG A 6 -25.30 -38.25 -21.82
N ILE A 7 -24.64 -38.50 -20.70
CA ILE A 7 -24.94 -37.85 -19.42
C ILE A 7 -24.91 -36.35 -19.69
N GLN A 8 -26.10 -35.75 -19.76
CA GLN A 8 -26.27 -34.33 -19.97
C GLN A 8 -25.76 -33.66 -18.70
N TRP A 9 -24.54 -33.13 -18.75
CA TRP A 9 -23.98 -32.37 -17.64
C TRP A 9 -24.93 -31.21 -17.35
N GLN A 10 -25.50 -31.21 -16.15
CA GLN A 10 -26.21 -30.04 -15.64
C GLN A 10 -25.29 -29.33 -14.66
N PRO A 11 -25.11 -28.00 -14.81
CA PRO A 11 -24.35 -27.25 -13.82
C PRO A 11 -25.00 -27.46 -12.45
N PRO A 12 -24.19 -27.62 -11.38
CA PRO A 12 -24.73 -27.68 -10.04
C PRO A 12 -25.59 -26.44 -9.78
N LYS A 13 -26.74 -26.64 -9.13
CA LYS A 13 -27.60 -25.52 -8.74
C LYS A 13 -26.77 -24.51 -7.93
N PRO A 14 -26.91 -23.21 -8.20
CA PRO A 14 -26.12 -22.20 -7.51
C PRO A 14 -26.33 -22.33 -6.00
N ASN A 15 -25.22 -22.19 -5.26
CA ASN A 15 -25.21 -22.37 -3.82
C ASN A 15 -25.99 -21.23 -3.16
N SER A 16 -27.18 -21.51 -2.63
CA SER A 16 -28.04 -20.52 -1.96
C SER A 16 -27.33 -19.73 -0.83
N VAL A 17 -26.32 -20.32 -0.18
CA VAL A 17 -25.51 -19.65 0.85
C VAL A 17 -24.66 -18.55 0.22
N LEU A 18 -24.03 -18.82 -0.92
CA LEU A 18 -23.22 -17.86 -1.66
C LEU A 18 -24.10 -16.72 -2.21
N GLU A 19 -25.24 -17.05 -2.82
CA GLU A 19 -26.18 -16.03 -3.31
C GLU A 19 -26.67 -15.10 -2.20
N ASN A 20 -26.98 -15.65 -1.03
CA ASN A 20 -27.38 -14.86 0.14
C ASN A 20 -26.23 -13.99 0.64
N PHE A 21 -25.00 -14.50 0.68
CA PHE A 21 -23.82 -13.72 1.02
C PHE A 21 -23.58 -12.56 0.04
N GLU A 22 -23.61 -12.82 -1.27
CA GLU A 22 -23.47 -11.80 -2.31
C GLU A 22 -24.58 -10.75 -2.24
N ARG A 23 -25.82 -11.14 -1.93
CA ARG A 23 -26.93 -10.21 -1.69
C ARG A 23 -26.62 -9.30 -0.51
N ARG A 24 -26.10 -9.82 0.60
CA ARG A 24 -25.68 -9.01 1.76
C ARG A 24 -24.54 -8.06 1.40
N CYS A 25 -23.55 -8.52 0.65
CA CYS A 25 -22.43 -7.69 0.19
C CYS A 25 -22.92 -6.52 -0.69
N ARG A 26 -23.83 -6.78 -1.65
CA ARG A 26 -24.45 -5.72 -2.46
C ARG A 26 -25.23 -4.72 -1.60
N HIS A 27 -26.03 -5.21 -0.65
CA HIS A 27 -26.78 -4.34 0.25
C HIS A 27 -25.86 -3.47 1.13
N ALA A 28 -24.76 -4.03 1.64
CA ALA A 28 -23.77 -3.31 2.42
C ALA A 28 -23.05 -2.24 1.57
N LYS A 29 -22.62 -2.59 0.35
CA LYS A 29 -21.99 -1.67 -0.61
C LYS A 29 -22.89 -0.49 -1.02
N ALA A 30 -24.21 -0.64 -0.91
CA ALA A 30 -25.18 0.41 -1.18
C ALA A 30 -25.48 1.32 0.03
N GLN A 31 -25.01 0.99 1.23
CA GLN A 31 -25.26 1.84 2.42
C GLN A 31 -24.46 3.14 2.34
N PRO A 32 -25.04 4.29 2.72
CA PRO A 32 -24.30 5.53 2.87
C PRO A 32 -23.15 5.39 3.88
N PHE A 33 -22.02 6.01 3.57
CA PHE A 33 -20.81 5.99 4.40
C PHE A 33 -20.02 7.30 4.38
N LEU A 34 -20.47 8.30 3.61
CA LEU A 34 -19.90 9.64 3.56
C LEU A 34 -20.90 10.65 4.12
N ALA A 35 -20.38 11.72 4.69
CA ALA A 35 -21.15 12.90 5.06
C ALA A 35 -20.45 14.16 4.56
N ASP A 36 -21.22 15.12 4.07
CA ASP A 36 -20.72 16.43 3.62
C ASP A 36 -20.31 17.32 4.80
N LYS A 37 -20.67 16.93 6.03
CA LYS A 37 -20.27 17.65 7.24
C LYS A 37 -18.77 17.49 7.49
N PRO A 38 -18.10 18.49 8.08
CA PRO A 38 -16.69 18.38 8.46
C PRO A 38 -16.39 17.15 9.32
N MET A 39 -15.20 16.58 9.16
CA MET A 39 -14.75 15.41 9.93
C MET A 39 -14.96 15.58 11.45
N ASN A 40 -14.60 16.73 12.02
CA ASN A 40 -14.77 17.01 13.46
C ASN A 40 -16.22 16.90 13.93
N ASP A 41 -17.18 17.41 13.15
CA ASP A 41 -18.61 17.34 13.49
C ASP A 41 -19.10 15.89 13.47
N THR A 42 -18.64 15.11 12.49
CA THR A 42 -18.98 13.70 12.41
C THR A 42 -18.33 12.91 13.54
N ALA A 43 -17.08 13.17 13.90
CA ALA A 43 -16.39 12.51 15.01
C ALA A 43 -17.09 12.78 16.36
N ALA A 44 -17.57 14.01 16.57
CA ALA A 44 -18.30 14.41 17.78
C ALA A 44 -19.70 13.78 17.89
N ALA A 45 -20.26 13.26 16.80
CA ALA A 45 -21.59 12.67 16.78
C ALA A 45 -21.61 11.25 17.37
N CYS A 46 -21.56 11.16 18.71
CA CYS A 46 -21.43 9.92 19.48
C CYS A 46 -22.77 9.23 19.85
N ALA A 47 -23.88 9.56 19.21
CA ALA A 47 -25.11 8.78 19.35
C ALA A 47 -24.91 7.34 18.81
N TRP A 48 -25.53 6.34 19.44
CA TRP A 48 -25.37 4.93 19.07
C TRP A 48 -25.71 4.63 17.59
N GLU A 49 -26.69 5.35 17.03
CA GLU A 49 -27.04 5.24 15.62
C GLU A 49 -25.89 5.58 14.67
N ASN A 50 -25.04 6.54 15.04
CA ASN A 50 -23.87 6.94 14.25
C ASN A 50 -22.72 5.94 14.37
N PHE A 51 -22.68 5.13 15.44
CA PHE A 51 -21.77 3.99 15.52
C PHE A 51 -22.26 2.82 14.68
N ARG A 52 -23.58 2.61 14.54
CA ARG A 52 -24.15 1.55 13.69
C ARG A 52 -24.09 1.87 12.20
N ARG A 53 -24.07 3.16 11.86
CA ARG A 53 -23.98 3.69 10.49
C ARG A 53 -22.93 4.79 10.45
N PRO A 54 -21.64 4.43 10.59
CA PRO A 54 -20.57 5.41 10.60
C PRO A 54 -20.48 6.09 9.24
N LEU A 55 -20.54 7.42 9.25
CA LEU A 55 -20.30 8.26 8.08
C LEU A 55 -18.98 9.00 8.30
N LEU A 56 -18.07 8.94 7.33
CA LEU A 56 -16.85 9.73 7.36
C LEU A 56 -17.18 11.16 6.94
N GLY A 57 -16.73 12.14 7.73
CA GLY A 57 -16.92 13.55 7.40
C GLY A 57 -15.93 14.03 6.35
N HIS A 58 -16.31 15.10 5.67
CA HIS A 58 -15.54 15.74 4.61
C HIS A 58 -14.31 16.45 5.18
N PHE A 59 -13.17 16.30 4.51
CA PHE A 59 -11.97 17.08 4.75
C PHE A 59 -12.18 18.49 4.18
N ALA A 60 -11.99 19.53 4.99
CA ALA A 60 -12.29 20.90 4.58
C ALA A 60 -11.62 21.29 3.24
N SER A 61 -12.26 22.19 2.49
CA SER A 61 -11.80 22.59 1.15
C SER A 61 -10.35 23.07 1.19
N TYR A 62 -9.49 22.42 0.41
CA TYR A 62 -8.13 22.85 0.16
C TYR A 62 -8.07 23.69 -1.11
N LYS A 63 -7.07 24.56 -1.22
CA LYS A 63 -6.84 25.35 -2.44
C LYS A 63 -5.91 24.65 -3.42
N ARG A 64 -4.92 23.93 -2.91
CA ARG A 64 -3.85 23.31 -3.70
C ARG A 64 -3.27 22.13 -2.93
N ILE A 65 -2.95 21.07 -3.67
CA ILE A 65 -2.22 19.91 -3.17
C ILE A 65 -0.86 19.91 -3.88
N ASP A 66 0.22 19.92 -3.10
CA ASP A 66 1.57 19.73 -3.63
C ASP A 66 2.01 18.29 -3.33
N PHE A 67 2.15 17.48 -4.38
CA PHE A 67 2.59 16.09 -4.26
C PHE A 67 4.11 16.05 -4.08
N ILE A 68 4.55 15.40 -3.00
CA ILE A 68 5.96 15.36 -2.60
C ILE A 68 6.58 14.02 -2.97
N LYS A 69 5.93 12.93 -2.57
CA LYS A 69 6.51 11.58 -2.67
C LYS A 69 5.43 10.51 -2.77
N LEU A 70 5.64 9.52 -3.63
CA LEU A 70 4.86 8.27 -3.61
C LEU A 70 5.27 7.43 -2.37
N LEU A 71 4.33 7.19 -1.46
CA LEU A 71 4.56 6.42 -0.24
C LEU A 71 4.30 4.93 -0.42
N GLY A 72 3.33 4.59 -1.27
CA GLY A 72 3.01 3.21 -1.57
C GLY A 72 1.78 3.09 -2.46
N TYR A 73 1.54 1.90 -2.96
CA TYR A 73 0.36 1.54 -3.73
C TYR A 73 0.05 0.07 -3.49
N GLY A 74 -1.22 -0.30 -3.65
CA GLY A 74 -1.68 -1.66 -3.42
C GLY A 74 -2.98 -1.95 -4.16
N GLN A 75 -3.66 -3.01 -3.75
CA GLN A 75 -4.92 -3.41 -4.37
C GLN A 75 -6.01 -2.35 -4.20
N ASP A 76 -6.02 -1.63 -3.06
CA ASP A 76 -7.11 -0.70 -2.73
C ASP A 76 -6.91 0.70 -3.30
N GLY A 77 -5.66 1.16 -3.39
CA GLY A 77 -5.35 2.51 -3.83
C GLY A 77 -3.86 2.84 -3.82
N ILE A 78 -3.58 4.13 -3.92
CA ILE A 78 -2.27 4.74 -3.96
C ILE A 78 -2.18 5.75 -2.81
N VAL A 79 -1.01 5.87 -2.21
CA VAL A 79 -0.75 6.81 -1.11
C VAL A 79 0.42 7.70 -1.46
N TRP A 80 0.21 9.01 -1.38
CA TRP A 80 1.27 10.01 -1.50
C TRP A 80 1.46 10.78 -0.19
N GLU A 81 2.69 11.24 0.01
CA GLU A 81 3.01 12.37 0.87
C GLU A 81 2.68 13.64 0.11
N VAL A 82 1.87 14.50 0.73
CA VAL A 82 1.41 15.74 0.12
C VAL A 82 1.53 16.89 1.11
N VAL A 83 1.69 18.10 0.61
CA VAL A 83 1.53 19.34 1.39
C VAL A 83 0.21 19.99 0.98
N ILE A 84 -0.63 20.27 1.97
CA ILE A 84 -1.91 20.96 1.81
C ILE A 84 -1.90 22.14 2.79
N ASP A 85 -2.04 23.37 2.28
CA ASP A 85 -2.03 24.59 3.09
C ASP A 85 -0.86 24.66 4.09
N SER A 86 0.35 24.31 3.62
CA SER A 86 1.62 24.28 4.38
C SER A 86 1.75 23.19 5.45
N GLN A 87 0.80 22.25 5.51
CA GLN A 87 0.88 21.09 6.40
C GLN A 87 1.07 19.80 5.60
N THR A 88 1.94 18.91 6.08
CA THR A 88 2.19 17.61 5.46
C THR A 88 1.13 16.59 5.88
N TYR A 89 0.61 15.87 4.89
CA TYR A 89 -0.37 14.82 5.03
C TYR A 89 0.02 13.60 4.20
N ALA A 90 -0.69 12.51 4.44
CA ALA A 90 -0.71 11.40 3.52
C ALA A 90 -2.10 11.27 2.90
N LEU A 91 -2.14 11.30 1.57
CA LEU A 91 -3.36 11.26 0.76
C LEU A 91 -3.48 9.86 0.15
N LYS A 92 -4.49 9.09 0.57
CA LYS A 92 -4.82 7.80 -0.07
C LYS A 92 -5.91 8.03 -1.10
N VAL A 93 -5.64 7.74 -2.37
CA VAL A 93 -6.61 7.78 -3.47
C VAL A 93 -6.96 6.35 -3.86
N PHE A 94 -8.24 6.06 -4.03
CA PHE A 94 -8.73 4.71 -4.32
C PHE A 94 -8.90 4.51 -5.82
N TRP A 95 -8.66 3.29 -6.28
CA TRP A 95 -8.82 2.94 -7.69
C TRP A 95 -10.28 2.94 -8.14
N ASP A 96 -11.17 2.45 -7.27
CA ASP A 96 -12.57 2.17 -7.60
C ASP A 96 -13.49 3.31 -7.12
N ASN A 97 -14.00 4.10 -8.06
CA ASN A 97 -14.97 5.19 -7.80
C ASN A 97 -16.39 4.70 -7.58
N GLN A 98 -16.66 3.43 -7.90
CA GLN A 98 -17.93 2.76 -7.71
C GLN A 98 -17.70 1.41 -7.03
N PRO A 99 -18.69 0.85 -6.34
CA PRO A 99 -18.52 -0.45 -5.71
C PRO A 99 -18.23 -1.53 -6.77
N PRO A 100 -17.06 -2.18 -6.75
CA PRO A 100 -16.70 -3.13 -7.80
C PRO A 100 -17.62 -4.36 -7.76
N GLU A 101 -17.94 -4.90 -8.94
CA GLU A 101 -18.74 -6.12 -9.06
C GLU A 101 -17.93 -7.35 -8.63
N GLY A 102 -18.61 -8.42 -8.19
CA GLY A 102 -17.94 -9.66 -7.77
C GLY A 102 -17.12 -9.58 -6.47
N THR A 103 -16.83 -8.39 -5.94
CA THR A 103 -16.07 -8.24 -4.70
C THR A 103 -16.95 -8.34 -3.45
N ARG A 104 -16.35 -8.84 -2.37
CA ARG A 104 -17.01 -8.96 -1.06
C ARG A 104 -17.20 -7.61 -0.37
N PHE A 105 -16.37 -6.62 -0.70
CA PHE A 105 -16.40 -5.28 -0.11
C PHE A 105 -15.90 -4.24 -1.12
N TRP A 106 -16.23 -2.98 -0.85
CA TRP A 106 -15.62 -1.83 -1.52
C TRP A 106 -14.58 -1.21 -0.58
N ALA A 107 -13.32 -1.18 -1.00
CA ALA A 107 -12.20 -0.76 -0.16
C ALA A 107 -12.40 0.63 0.44
N PHE A 108 -12.74 1.61 -0.40
CA PHE A 108 -13.00 2.99 0.02
C PHE A 108 -14.10 3.07 1.09
N GLN A 109 -15.22 2.38 0.89
CA GLN A 109 -16.32 2.34 1.87
C GLN A 109 -15.87 1.74 3.20
N ARG A 110 -15.18 0.59 3.16
CA ARG A 110 -14.68 -0.08 4.37
C ARG A 110 -13.79 0.86 5.16
N GLU A 111 -12.85 1.49 4.47
CA GLU A 111 -11.87 2.36 5.08
C GLU A 111 -12.51 3.61 5.70
N CYS A 112 -13.48 4.23 5.00
CA CYS A 112 -14.26 5.34 5.54
C CYS A 112 -14.99 4.98 6.84
N GLN A 113 -15.63 3.81 6.87
CA GLN A 113 -16.39 3.36 8.04
C GLN A 113 -15.47 3.07 9.24
N ASN A 114 -14.32 2.44 8.98
CA ASN A 114 -13.30 2.20 10.02
C ASN A 114 -12.74 3.52 10.57
N ALA A 115 -12.32 4.43 9.69
CA ALA A 115 -11.78 5.73 10.10
C ALA A 115 -12.80 6.56 10.89
N SER A 116 -14.06 6.58 10.45
CA SER A 116 -15.15 7.27 11.16
C SER A 116 -15.39 6.70 12.56
N LEU A 117 -15.42 5.37 12.69
CA LEU A 117 -15.59 4.72 14.00
C LEU A 117 -14.43 5.02 14.95
N LEU A 118 -13.18 4.92 14.47
CA LEU A 118 -12.01 5.18 15.29
C LEU A 118 -11.95 6.64 15.76
N ALA A 119 -12.25 7.59 14.88
CA ALA A 119 -12.33 9.01 15.24
C ALA A 119 -13.42 9.27 16.29
N LYS A 120 -14.60 8.64 16.17
CA LYS A 120 -15.68 8.74 17.17
C LYS A 120 -15.28 8.13 18.51
N MET A 121 -14.62 6.97 18.50
CA MET A 121 -14.16 6.32 19.73
C MET A 121 -13.11 7.18 20.44
N ARG A 122 -12.16 7.74 19.68
CA ARG A 122 -11.16 8.68 20.19
C ARG A 122 -11.81 9.92 20.81
N PHE A 123 -12.71 10.57 20.08
CA PHE A 123 -13.47 11.71 20.60
C PHE A 123 -14.23 11.35 21.88
N ALA A 124 -14.88 10.18 21.92
CA ALA A 124 -15.63 9.72 23.09
C ALA A 124 -14.75 9.49 24.33
N ILE A 125 -13.49 9.08 24.15
CA ILE A 125 -12.51 8.97 25.23
C ILE A 125 -12.04 10.37 25.65
N ASP A 126 -11.55 11.16 24.70
CA ASP A 126 -10.88 12.44 24.96
C ASP A 126 -11.84 13.52 25.51
N SER A 127 -13.13 13.44 25.17
CA SER A 127 -14.17 14.38 25.65
C SER A 127 -14.84 13.97 26.97
N SER A 128 -14.54 12.78 27.48
CA SER A 128 -15.18 12.24 28.69
C SER A 128 -14.28 12.43 29.91
N SER A 129 -14.84 12.93 31.02
CA SER A 129 -14.15 12.94 32.31
C SER A 129 -14.11 11.55 32.97
N ASP A 130 -15.07 10.70 32.62
CA ASP A 130 -15.15 9.32 33.10
C ASP A 130 -14.48 8.37 32.08
N PRO A 131 -13.74 7.36 32.53
CA PRO A 131 -13.17 6.33 31.66
C PRO A 131 -14.24 5.53 30.92
N VAL A 132 -13.91 5.06 29.71
CA VAL A 132 -14.72 4.07 28.99
C VAL A 132 -14.34 2.67 29.47
N TRP A 133 -15.32 1.93 29.99
CA TRP A 133 -15.15 0.57 30.51
C TRP A 133 -15.64 -0.45 29.48
N LEU A 134 -14.81 -1.43 29.15
CA LEU A 134 -15.11 -2.47 28.15
C LEU A 134 -15.06 -3.88 28.77
N ASN A 135 -15.87 -4.80 28.22
CA ASN A 135 -15.73 -6.23 28.47
C ASN A 135 -14.33 -6.67 28.02
N PRO A 136 -13.50 -7.24 28.91
CA PRO A 136 -12.11 -7.59 28.60
C PRO A 136 -11.96 -8.87 27.77
N ASN A 137 -13.07 -9.57 27.52
CA ASN A 137 -13.10 -10.80 26.75
C ASN A 137 -14.38 -10.90 25.88
N PRO A 138 -14.53 -10.03 24.85
CA PRO A 138 -15.63 -10.15 23.93
C PRO A 138 -15.49 -11.43 23.10
N THR A 139 -16.44 -12.36 23.24
CA THR A 139 -16.38 -13.66 22.54
C THR A 139 -17.49 -13.82 21.51
N SER A 140 -18.44 -12.90 21.47
CA SER A 140 -19.59 -12.92 20.58
C SER A 140 -19.77 -11.58 19.86
N PHE A 141 -20.55 -11.59 18.78
CA PHE A 141 -21.01 -10.37 18.12
C PHE A 141 -21.68 -9.40 19.11
N HIS A 142 -22.50 -9.94 20.02
CA HIS A 142 -23.20 -9.13 21.02
C HIS A 142 -22.23 -8.46 22.00
N ASP A 143 -21.18 -9.17 22.43
CA ASP A 143 -20.16 -8.57 23.31
C ASP A 143 -19.40 -7.47 22.59
N ALA A 144 -18.97 -7.71 21.35
CA ALA A 144 -18.30 -6.72 20.51
C ALA A 144 -19.19 -5.49 20.28
N ALA A 145 -20.47 -5.71 19.95
CA ALA A 145 -21.46 -4.64 19.81
C ALA A 145 -21.65 -3.84 21.11
N SER A 146 -21.65 -4.53 22.25
CA SER A 146 -21.82 -3.91 23.56
C SER A 146 -20.59 -3.10 23.97
N ASN A 147 -19.38 -3.56 23.64
CA ASN A 147 -18.16 -2.78 23.78
C ASN A 147 -18.17 -1.54 22.89
N LEU A 148 -18.52 -1.68 21.61
CA LEU A 148 -18.64 -0.53 20.71
C LEU A 148 -19.71 0.45 21.20
N HIS A 149 -20.84 -0.04 21.71
CA HIS A 149 -21.89 0.78 22.30
C HIS A 149 -21.41 1.55 23.53
N ALA A 150 -20.45 1.04 24.30
CA ALA A 150 -19.89 1.72 25.47
C ALA A 150 -19.26 3.08 25.11
N PHE A 151 -18.80 3.27 23.87
CA PHE A 151 -18.30 4.55 23.37
C PHE A 151 -19.40 5.55 22.99
N SER A 152 -20.66 5.13 22.86
CA SER A 152 -21.76 6.05 22.58
C SER A 152 -22.16 6.85 23.81
N ASP A 153 -22.85 7.98 23.64
CA ASP A 153 -23.31 8.81 24.78
C ASP A 153 -24.16 8.00 25.77
N LYS A 154 -25.04 7.15 25.25
CA LYS A 154 -25.87 6.25 26.06
C LYS A 154 -25.03 5.19 26.76
N GLY A 155 -24.04 4.60 26.07
CA GLY A 155 -23.12 3.63 26.66
C GLY A 155 -22.27 4.21 27.77
N ARG A 156 -21.64 5.37 27.52
CA ARG A 156 -20.83 6.11 28.50
C ARG A 156 -21.64 6.54 29.72
N SER A 157 -22.93 6.86 29.57
CA SER A 157 -23.80 7.15 30.72
C SER A 157 -24.13 5.92 31.58
N ARG A 158 -24.20 4.74 30.97
CA ARG A 158 -24.60 3.50 31.64
C ARG A 158 -23.44 2.78 32.32
N GLN A 159 -22.25 2.83 31.71
CA GLN A 159 -21.00 2.24 32.22
C GLN A 159 -21.18 0.80 32.71
N VAL A 160 -21.84 -0.04 31.88
CA VAL A 160 -22.27 -1.40 32.25
C VAL A 160 -21.11 -2.25 32.79
N TYR A 161 -19.89 -2.03 32.29
CA TYR A 161 -18.70 -2.80 32.66
C TYR A 161 -17.88 -2.21 33.82
N ARG A 162 -18.26 -1.06 34.39
CA ARG A 162 -17.47 -0.39 35.46
C ARG A 162 -17.24 -1.27 36.69
N LYS A 163 -18.19 -2.15 37.02
CA LYS A 163 -18.11 -3.07 38.16
C LYS A 163 -17.64 -4.49 37.77
N MET A 164 -17.34 -4.72 36.50
CA MET A 164 -16.89 -6.02 36.01
C MET A 164 -15.41 -6.22 36.36
N GLN A 165 -15.08 -7.35 36.97
CA GLN A 165 -13.70 -7.67 37.32
C GLN A 165 -12.83 -7.77 36.06
N GLY A 166 -11.70 -7.07 36.06
CA GLY A 166 -10.75 -7.07 34.95
C GLY A 166 -11.22 -6.31 33.71
N ALA A 167 -12.30 -5.52 33.80
CA ALA A 167 -12.74 -4.63 32.74
C ALA A 167 -11.59 -3.77 32.22
N ALA A 168 -11.51 -3.62 30.91
CA ALA A 168 -10.52 -2.76 30.30
C ALA A 168 -10.98 -1.30 30.45
N GLU A 169 -10.10 -0.47 30.98
CA GLU A 169 -10.34 0.95 31.24
C GLU A 169 -9.58 1.79 30.21
N TYR A 170 -10.29 2.68 29.52
CA TYR A 170 -9.69 3.64 28.60
C TYR A 170 -9.96 5.06 29.07
N CYS A 171 -8.93 5.68 29.65
CA CYS A 171 -8.88 7.12 29.94
C CYS A 171 -8.23 7.92 28.80
N ASN A 172 -7.40 7.25 27.99
CA ASN A 172 -6.74 7.83 26.83
C ASN A 172 -6.83 6.83 25.68
N ALA A 173 -7.11 7.31 24.48
CA ALA A 173 -7.03 6.46 23.30
C ALA A 173 -5.58 6.03 23.06
N PRO A 174 -5.33 4.79 22.59
CA PRO A 174 -4.01 4.45 22.08
C PRO A 174 -3.67 5.37 20.90
N ARG A 175 -2.37 5.45 20.58
CA ARG A 175 -1.93 6.24 19.43
C ARG A 175 -2.43 5.60 18.14
N LEU A 176 -3.49 6.18 17.57
CA LEU A 176 -4.06 5.83 16.27
C LEU A 176 -3.75 6.95 15.27
N ARG A 177 -3.54 6.59 14.01
CA ARG A 177 -3.36 7.55 12.91
C ARG A 177 -4.55 8.48 12.81
N GLU A 178 -4.31 9.79 12.76
CA GLU A 178 -5.40 10.76 12.60
C GLU A 178 -5.98 10.70 11.19
N CYS A 179 -7.31 10.74 11.07
CA CYS A 179 -8.02 10.85 9.80
C CYS A 179 -8.72 12.22 9.75
N TYR A 180 -8.37 13.02 8.75
CA TYR A 180 -8.91 14.37 8.60
C TYR A 180 -10.18 14.41 7.74
N GLY A 181 -10.56 13.29 7.13
CA GLY A 181 -11.80 13.13 6.38
C GLY A 181 -11.59 12.69 4.94
N TRP A 182 -12.71 12.52 4.23
CA TRP A 182 -12.70 12.19 2.81
C TRP A 182 -12.69 13.46 1.95
N THR A 183 -12.20 13.34 0.73
CA THR A 183 -12.32 14.36 -0.32
C THR A 183 -12.39 13.66 -1.68
N SER A 184 -12.73 14.43 -2.71
CA SER A 184 -12.50 14.04 -4.10
C SER A 184 -11.22 14.66 -4.65
N ILE A 185 -10.62 14.03 -5.66
CA ILE A 185 -9.49 14.56 -6.42
C ILE A 185 -9.70 14.35 -7.92
N ASN A 186 -9.34 15.35 -8.72
CA ASN A 186 -9.50 15.27 -10.16
C ASN A 186 -8.40 14.40 -10.78
N GLY A 187 -8.75 13.43 -11.61
CA GLY A 187 -7.80 12.57 -12.30
C GLY A 187 -6.83 13.34 -13.19
N LYS A 188 -7.24 14.49 -13.76
CA LYS A 188 -6.36 15.36 -14.55
C LYS A 188 -5.20 15.88 -13.72
N GLU A 189 -5.46 16.27 -12.46
CA GLU A 189 -4.42 16.73 -11.55
C GLU A 189 -3.41 15.61 -11.26
N LEU A 190 -3.91 14.41 -11.00
CA LEU A 190 -3.08 13.22 -10.79
C LEU A 190 -2.23 12.87 -12.03
N CYS A 191 -2.77 13.02 -13.24
CA CYS A 191 -2.03 12.77 -14.48
C CYS A 191 -1.03 13.87 -14.85
N THR A 192 -1.09 15.04 -14.21
CA THR A 192 -0.14 16.15 -14.45
C THR A 192 1.08 16.10 -13.53
N MET A 193 1.14 15.14 -12.60
CA MET A 193 2.28 14.98 -11.71
C MET A 193 3.56 14.61 -12.49
N PRO A 194 4.74 14.90 -11.92
CA PRO A 194 6.00 14.34 -12.43
C PRO A 194 5.93 12.81 -12.51
N SER A 195 6.55 12.22 -13.53
CA SER A 195 6.53 10.78 -13.79
C SER A 195 7.05 9.93 -12.62
N VAL A 196 7.99 10.47 -11.83
CA VAL A 196 8.51 9.82 -10.61
C VAL A 196 7.46 9.64 -9.51
N LEU A 197 6.38 10.42 -9.54
CA LEU A 197 5.25 10.32 -8.60
C LEU A 197 4.10 9.49 -9.14
N HIS A 198 4.18 9.01 -10.39
CA HIS A 198 3.15 8.16 -10.95
C HIS A 198 3.19 6.78 -10.31
N PRO A 199 2.02 6.22 -9.95
CA PRO A 199 1.97 4.83 -9.52
C PRO A 199 2.35 3.94 -10.72
N PRO A 200 3.04 2.82 -10.49
CA PRO A 200 3.19 1.81 -11.53
C PRO A 200 1.83 1.17 -11.84
N GLU A 201 1.76 0.54 -13.01
CA GLU A 201 0.58 -0.22 -13.44
C GLU A 201 0.29 -1.35 -12.43
N VAL A 202 -0.91 -1.34 -11.84
CA VAL A 202 -1.34 -2.40 -10.91
C VAL A 202 -2.28 -3.35 -11.63
N ARG A 203 -1.88 -4.62 -11.74
CA ARG A 203 -2.70 -5.68 -12.30
C ARG A 203 -3.46 -6.42 -11.21
N SER A 204 -4.77 -6.50 -11.34
CA SER A 204 -5.66 -7.27 -10.48
C SER A 204 -6.41 -8.30 -11.31
N GLY A 205 -5.83 -9.49 -11.46
CA GLY A 205 -6.32 -10.48 -12.42
C GLY A 205 -6.09 -10.00 -13.86
N ASP A 206 -7.15 -9.97 -14.65
CA ASP A 206 -7.13 -9.48 -16.04
C ASP A 206 -7.36 -7.97 -16.14
N GLU A 207 -7.71 -7.31 -15.03
CA GLU A 207 -7.95 -5.87 -15.00
C GLU A 207 -6.67 -5.10 -14.67
N ILE A 208 -6.44 -4.05 -15.46
CA ILE A 208 -5.37 -3.08 -15.22
C ILE A 208 -5.99 -1.86 -14.56
N ARG A 209 -5.59 -1.56 -13.32
CA ARG A 209 -6.04 -0.37 -12.59
C ARG A 209 -5.15 0.82 -12.97
N ASN A 210 -5.78 1.88 -13.48
CA ASN A 210 -5.13 3.09 -13.94
C ASN A 210 -5.90 4.34 -13.48
N ILE A 211 -5.19 5.46 -13.41
CA ILE A 211 -5.77 6.79 -13.19
C ILE A 211 -6.05 7.43 -14.54
N TRP A 212 -7.29 7.89 -14.72
CA TRP A 212 -7.77 8.52 -15.95
C TRP A 212 -8.03 10.02 -15.74
N PRO A 213 -7.60 10.89 -16.67
CA PRO A 213 -7.71 12.34 -16.49
C PRO A 213 -9.15 12.87 -16.49
N THR A 214 -10.11 12.08 -16.96
CA THR A 214 -11.53 12.45 -17.06
C THR A 214 -12.35 12.03 -15.85
N GLU A 215 -11.77 11.28 -14.92
CA GLU A 215 -12.47 10.77 -13.74
C GLU A 215 -12.21 11.65 -12.51
N GLU A 216 -13.11 11.54 -11.55
CA GLU A 216 -12.94 12.10 -10.21
C GLU A 216 -12.79 10.94 -9.24
N TYR A 217 -11.69 10.96 -8.48
CA TYR A 217 -11.34 9.89 -7.59
C TYR A 217 -11.67 10.20 -6.14
N HIS A 218 -12.12 9.17 -5.43
CA HIS A 218 -12.27 9.25 -3.98
C HIS A 218 -10.92 9.18 -3.28
N ALA A 219 -10.74 10.03 -2.27
CA ALA A 219 -9.54 10.09 -1.48
C ALA A 219 -9.83 10.29 0.02
N ILE A 220 -8.88 9.87 0.86
CA ILE A 220 -8.90 10.12 2.31
C ILE A 220 -7.60 10.81 2.70
N VAL A 221 -7.72 11.88 3.49
CA VAL A 221 -6.59 12.62 4.03
C VAL A 221 -6.29 12.12 5.44
N TYR A 222 -5.07 11.66 5.63
CA TYR A 222 -4.58 11.16 6.90
C TYR A 222 -3.38 11.96 7.38
N GLU A 223 -3.09 11.77 8.66
CA GLU A 223 -1.79 12.10 9.22
C GLU A 223 -0.68 11.40 8.42
N TYR A 224 0.34 12.20 8.07
CA TYR A 224 1.60 11.68 7.60
C TYR A 224 2.40 11.13 8.79
N VAL A 225 2.72 9.84 8.74
CA VAL A 225 3.56 9.18 9.74
C VAL A 225 4.92 8.92 9.09
N PRO A 226 5.97 9.67 9.46
CA PRO A 226 7.30 9.46 8.90
C PRO A 226 7.79 8.03 9.15
N SER A 227 8.57 7.50 8.21
CA SER A 227 9.26 6.24 8.42
C SER A 227 10.25 6.36 9.58
N SER A 228 10.28 5.36 10.45
CA SER A 228 11.25 5.27 11.55
C SER A 228 12.37 4.29 11.17
N ASP A 229 13.62 4.68 11.43
CA ASP A 229 14.76 3.75 11.36
C ASP A 229 14.85 2.81 12.58
N VAL A 230 14.11 3.11 13.66
CA VAL A 230 14.16 2.38 14.94
C VAL A 230 13.37 1.06 14.91
N GLY A 231 12.61 0.81 13.84
CA GLY A 231 11.71 -0.35 13.72
C GLY A 231 10.37 -0.14 14.42
N LEU A 232 9.51 -1.17 14.41
CA LEU A 232 8.20 -1.12 15.04
C LEU A 232 8.34 -1.34 16.55
N ASP A 233 7.69 -0.49 17.35
CA ASP A 233 7.54 -0.70 18.78
C ASP A 233 6.40 -1.70 19.03
N ALA A 234 6.76 -2.87 19.55
CA ALA A 234 5.81 -3.96 19.78
C ALA A 234 4.69 -3.56 20.76
N ASP A 235 4.96 -2.68 21.72
CA ASP A 235 3.97 -2.26 22.70
C ASP A 235 2.97 -1.28 22.06
N VAL A 236 3.43 -0.41 21.17
CA VAL A 236 2.57 0.51 20.39
C VAL A 236 1.67 -0.28 19.43
N VAL A 237 2.22 -1.29 18.75
CA VAL A 237 1.44 -2.19 17.88
C VAL A 237 0.40 -2.95 18.70
N GLN A 238 0.81 -3.59 19.81
CA GLN A 238 -0.10 -4.39 20.63
C GLN A 238 -1.22 -3.53 21.24
N ALA A 239 -0.93 -2.31 21.70
CA ALA A 239 -1.96 -1.41 22.24
C ALA A 239 -3.05 -1.07 21.22
N GLN A 240 -2.69 -0.88 19.94
CA GLN A 240 -3.68 -0.66 18.88
C GLN A 240 -4.47 -1.94 18.56
N LEU A 241 -3.81 -3.10 18.52
CA LEU A 241 -4.48 -4.38 18.27
C LEU A 241 -5.47 -4.73 19.39
N ASP A 242 -5.09 -4.53 20.65
CA ASP A 242 -5.95 -4.75 21.80
C ASP A 242 -7.17 -3.83 21.75
N PHE A 243 -6.97 -2.55 21.39
CA PHE A 243 -8.06 -1.60 21.25
C PHE A 243 -9.02 -1.95 20.12
N LEU A 244 -8.50 -2.31 18.94
CA LEU A 244 -9.31 -2.75 17.80
C LEU A 244 -10.10 -4.02 18.14
N TRP A 245 -9.45 -5.00 18.77
CA TRP A 245 -10.11 -6.24 19.19
C TRP A 245 -11.23 -5.97 20.21
N LEU A 246 -10.95 -5.18 21.27
CA LEU A 246 -11.94 -4.80 22.26
C LEU A 246 -13.09 -4.00 21.65
N GLY A 247 -12.80 -3.13 20.68
CA GLY A 247 -13.78 -2.36 19.92
C GLY A 247 -14.63 -3.20 18.97
N GLY A 248 -14.29 -4.48 18.77
CA GLY A 248 -15.08 -5.43 17.98
C GLY A 248 -14.61 -5.64 16.54
N TRP A 249 -13.40 -5.22 16.18
CA TRP A 249 -12.82 -5.50 14.87
C TRP A 249 -12.26 -6.93 14.78
N CYS A 250 -12.44 -7.56 13.62
CA CYS A 250 -11.67 -8.72 13.22
C CYS A 250 -10.40 -8.24 12.55
N LEU A 251 -9.26 -8.75 13.01
CA LEU A 251 -7.97 -8.43 12.42
C LEU A 251 -7.62 -9.52 11.40
N VAL A 252 -7.28 -9.10 10.19
CA VAL A 252 -6.62 -9.96 9.21
C VAL A 252 -5.16 -10.18 9.63
N PRO A 253 -4.47 -11.22 9.12
CA PRO A 253 -3.06 -11.45 9.43
C PRO A 253 -2.23 -10.18 9.26
N LEU A 254 -1.42 -9.86 10.28
CA LEU A 254 -0.60 -8.65 10.31
C LEU A 254 0.32 -8.59 9.09
N GLN A 255 0.14 -7.55 8.28
CA GLN A 255 1.06 -7.22 7.19
C GLN A 255 2.03 -6.13 7.67
N PRO A 256 3.33 -6.41 7.80
CA PRO A 256 4.31 -5.41 8.27
C PRO A 256 4.30 -4.13 7.45
N ALA A 257 4.00 -4.21 6.16
CA ALA A 257 3.90 -3.06 5.25
C ALA A 257 2.81 -2.05 5.63
N ASN A 258 1.80 -2.49 6.40
CA ASN A 258 0.69 -1.66 6.83
C ASN A 258 0.99 -0.88 8.12
N TRP A 259 2.20 -1.00 8.66
CA TRP A 259 2.63 -0.31 9.88
C TRP A 259 3.75 0.69 9.56
N GLY A 260 3.58 1.92 10.03
CA GLY A 260 4.53 3.03 9.82
C GLY A 260 5.11 3.57 11.12
N GLY A 261 6.17 4.36 11.00
CA GLY A 261 6.83 4.99 12.14
C GLY A 261 7.21 3.97 13.22
N VAL A 262 6.80 4.26 14.45
CA VAL A 262 7.04 3.39 15.63
C VAL A 262 6.01 2.27 15.78
N GLY A 263 5.23 1.93 14.75
CA GLY A 263 4.19 0.91 14.84
C GLY A 263 2.77 1.45 14.78
N ILE A 264 2.51 2.49 13.99
CA ILE A 264 1.16 3.03 13.76
C ILE A 264 0.54 2.34 12.54
N LEU A 265 -0.70 1.84 12.69
CA LEU A 265 -1.43 1.25 11.56
C LEU A 265 -1.73 2.33 10.52
N LEU A 266 -1.27 2.12 9.29
CA LEU A 266 -1.44 3.02 8.16
C LEU A 266 -2.64 2.66 7.30
N ASP A 267 -2.89 1.36 7.09
CA ASP A 267 -3.99 0.89 6.25
C ASP A 267 -5.24 0.59 7.08
N MET A 268 -6.24 1.47 6.98
CA MET A 268 -7.51 1.30 7.67
C MET A 268 -8.48 0.37 6.91
N GLY A 269 -8.08 -0.20 5.76
CA GLY A 269 -8.82 -1.24 5.03
C GLY A 269 -8.64 -2.67 5.59
N ASP A 270 -7.54 -2.90 6.33
CA ASP A 270 -7.22 -4.19 6.96
C ASP A 270 -8.22 -4.65 8.02
N PRO A 271 -8.52 -3.83 9.05
CA PRO A 271 -9.40 -4.29 10.12
C PRO A 271 -10.84 -4.34 9.61
N ILE A 272 -11.59 -5.39 9.96
CA ILE A 272 -12.98 -5.57 9.55
C ILE A 272 -13.89 -5.23 10.72
N CYS A 273 -14.62 -4.11 10.64
CA CYS A 273 -15.51 -3.72 11.73
C CYS A 273 -16.75 -4.61 11.81
N LEU A 274 -17.44 -4.54 12.95
CA LEU A 274 -18.66 -5.28 13.27
C LEU A 274 -19.77 -5.19 12.20
N TRP A 275 -19.80 -4.10 11.45
CA TRP A 275 -20.88 -3.82 10.50
C TRP A 275 -20.58 -4.28 9.07
N HIS A 276 -19.39 -4.82 8.82
CA HIS A 276 -19.00 -5.32 7.51
C HIS A 276 -19.43 -6.77 7.31
N THR A 277 -19.79 -7.13 6.08
CA THR A 277 -20.29 -8.46 5.70
C THR A 277 -19.29 -9.60 5.88
N GLY A 278 -18.00 -9.25 5.96
CA GLY A 278 -16.91 -10.18 6.24
C GLY A 278 -16.55 -10.29 7.72
N TRP A 279 -17.30 -9.65 8.64
CA TRP A 279 -17.06 -9.84 10.07
C TRP A 279 -17.35 -11.29 10.45
N PHE A 280 -16.43 -11.91 11.16
CA PHE A 280 -16.57 -13.28 11.64
C PHE A 280 -16.25 -13.32 13.13
N LYS A 281 -16.82 -14.31 13.83
CA LYS A 281 -16.45 -14.55 15.21
C LYS A 281 -14.94 -14.81 15.24
N MET A 282 -14.19 -13.97 15.94
CA MET A 282 -12.77 -14.18 16.20
C MET A 282 -12.60 -15.54 16.89
N GLY A 283 -12.35 -16.58 16.10
CA GLY A 283 -12.05 -17.91 16.61
C GLY A 283 -10.64 -17.87 17.17
N GLN A 284 -10.49 -17.95 18.50
CA GLN A 284 -9.26 -18.28 19.20
C GLN A 284 -7.94 -17.58 18.77
N LEU A 285 -7.97 -16.45 18.05
CA LEU A 285 -6.97 -15.40 18.21
C LEU A 285 -7.23 -14.77 19.58
N SER A 286 -7.03 -15.61 20.60
CA SER A 286 -7.15 -15.24 21.99
C SER A 286 -6.16 -14.13 22.24
N ARG A 287 -6.51 -13.27 23.19
CA ARG A 287 -5.66 -12.25 23.83
C ARG A 287 -4.26 -12.73 24.24
N SER A 288 -3.94 -14.02 24.10
CA SER A 288 -2.56 -14.49 23.96
C SER A 288 -1.88 -13.63 22.89
N THR A 289 -1.10 -12.65 23.38
CA THR A 289 0.18 -12.18 22.87
C THR A 289 0.45 -12.76 21.50
N ILE A 290 0.68 -11.93 20.45
CA ILE A 290 1.27 -12.38 19.17
C ILE A 290 2.11 -13.62 19.52
N PRO A 291 1.68 -14.86 19.17
CA PRO A 291 2.14 -16.07 19.86
C PRO A 291 3.63 -15.95 20.02
N ALA A 292 4.27 -16.23 21.16
CA ALA A 292 5.70 -15.88 21.33
C ALA A 292 6.55 -16.24 20.10
N LYS A 293 6.18 -17.32 19.40
CA LYS A 293 6.60 -17.66 18.04
C LYS A 293 6.28 -16.63 16.94
N ALA A 294 5.04 -16.21 16.73
CA ALA A 294 4.71 -15.09 15.84
C ALA A 294 5.31 -13.75 16.29
N LYS A 295 5.55 -13.49 17.59
CA LYS A 295 6.29 -12.30 18.05
C LYS A 295 7.75 -12.41 17.65
N ILE A 296 8.38 -13.58 17.86
CA ILE A 296 9.74 -13.89 17.41
C ILE A 296 9.82 -13.88 15.89
N ASP A 297 8.85 -14.44 15.18
CA ASP A 297 8.81 -14.49 13.71
C ASP A 297 8.57 -13.09 13.14
N PHE A 298 7.75 -12.26 13.81
CA PHE A 298 7.54 -10.86 13.46
C PHE A 298 8.78 -10.02 13.76
N GLU A 299 9.35 -10.10 14.96
CA GLU A 299 10.62 -9.44 15.33
C GLU A 299 11.77 -9.88 14.42
N ARG A 300 11.84 -11.17 14.07
CA ARG A 300 12.81 -11.71 13.13
C ARG A 300 12.56 -11.18 11.72
N HIS A 301 11.32 -11.19 11.25
CA HIS A 301 10.98 -10.67 9.92
C HIS A 301 11.25 -9.16 9.82
N LEU A 302 10.97 -8.40 10.89
CA LEU A 302 11.33 -6.99 11.00
C LEU A 302 12.83 -6.78 11.02
N SER A 303 13.57 -7.60 11.77
CA SER A 303 15.05 -7.56 11.81
C SER A 303 15.65 -7.89 10.44
N ASP A 304 15.15 -8.92 9.77
CA ASP A 304 15.58 -9.33 8.44
C ASP A 304 15.31 -8.22 7.41
N HIS A 305 14.13 -7.59 7.46
CA HIS A 305 13.77 -6.49 6.57
C HIS A 305 14.57 -5.21 6.86
N ALA A 306 14.82 -4.89 8.14
CA ALA A 306 15.69 -3.78 8.53
C ALA A 306 17.13 -3.99 8.05
N GLU A 307 17.65 -5.22 8.14
CA GLU A 307 18.99 -5.54 7.66
C GLU A 307 19.07 -5.50 6.13
N GLN A 308 18.05 -6.00 5.41
CA GLN A 308 17.95 -5.85 3.95
C GLN A 308 17.96 -4.37 3.53
N ARG A 309 17.23 -3.50 4.24
CA ARG A 309 17.28 -2.04 4.01
C ARG A 309 18.67 -1.45 4.26
N ARG A 310 19.38 -1.88 5.31
CA ARG A 310 20.76 -1.42 5.58
C ARG A 310 21.76 -1.88 4.52
N ILE A 311 21.68 -3.14 4.11
CA ILE A 311 22.52 -3.68 3.03
C ILE A 311 22.29 -2.87 1.75
N ARG A 312 21.02 -2.60 1.42
CA ARG A 312 20.67 -1.83 0.23
C ARG A 312 21.15 -0.37 0.28
N LYS A 313 20.97 0.33 1.41
CA LYS A 313 21.51 1.68 1.61
C LYS A 313 23.03 1.71 1.38
N ARG A 314 23.76 0.70 1.88
CA ARG A 314 25.21 0.55 1.63
C ARG A 314 25.51 0.35 0.14
N MET A 315 24.79 -0.55 -0.54
CA MET A 315 24.98 -0.79 -1.97
C MET A 315 24.74 0.45 -2.82
N ILE A 316 23.71 1.24 -2.53
CA ILE A 316 23.43 2.50 -3.23
C ILE A 316 24.58 3.49 -3.00
N GLY A 317 25.05 3.62 -1.76
CA GLY A 317 26.21 4.46 -1.44
C GLY A 317 27.47 4.04 -2.18
N ASP A 318 27.77 2.74 -2.23
CA ASP A 318 28.92 2.20 -2.96
C ASP A 318 28.82 2.47 -4.47
N LEU A 319 27.63 2.35 -5.05
CA LEU A 319 27.36 2.66 -6.46
C LEU A 319 27.53 4.15 -6.76
N GLN A 320 27.07 5.03 -5.87
CA GLN A 320 27.27 6.48 -6.01
C GLN A 320 28.76 6.85 -5.93
N VAL A 321 29.49 6.26 -5.00
CA VAL A 321 30.95 6.47 -4.88
C VAL A 321 31.67 6.00 -6.14
N GLU A 322 31.26 4.86 -6.73
CA GLU A 322 31.87 4.37 -7.96
C GLU A 322 31.51 5.25 -9.17
N ALA A 323 30.27 5.72 -9.27
CA ALA A 323 29.86 6.68 -10.30
C ALA A 323 30.68 7.98 -10.24
N LEU A 324 30.87 8.54 -9.05
CA LEU A 324 31.70 9.74 -8.84
C LEU A 324 33.17 9.51 -9.22
N LYS A 325 33.72 8.30 -9.00
CA LYS A 325 35.07 7.97 -9.48
C LYS A 325 35.14 7.93 -11.00
N HIS A 326 34.11 7.39 -11.66
CA HIS A 326 34.05 7.36 -13.11
C HIS A 326 33.96 8.77 -13.72
N GLU A 327 33.19 9.68 -13.12
CA GLU A 327 33.15 11.08 -13.53
C GLU A 327 34.50 11.78 -13.33
N ALA A 328 35.14 11.62 -12.17
CA ALA A 328 36.46 12.20 -11.91
C ALA A 328 37.55 11.69 -12.89
N HIS A 329 37.41 10.46 -13.39
CA HIS A 329 38.30 9.91 -14.42
C HIS A 329 37.97 10.40 -15.84
N ALA A 330 36.72 10.77 -16.12
CA ALA A 330 36.31 11.36 -17.39
C ALA A 330 36.80 12.81 -17.51
N ASP A 331 36.64 13.62 -16.44
CA ASP A 331 37.07 15.02 -16.40
C ASP A 331 38.59 15.19 -16.52
N ALA A 332 39.36 14.20 -16.08
CA ALA A 332 40.82 14.21 -16.24
C ALA A 332 41.27 14.02 -17.71
N ASN A 333 40.39 13.54 -18.60
CA ASN A 333 40.70 13.26 -20.00
C ASN A 333 40.07 14.24 -21.00
N ASP A 334 39.09 15.06 -20.59
CA ASP A 334 38.31 15.88 -21.53
C ASP A 334 38.82 17.31 -21.71
N GLY A 335 40.14 17.48 -21.64
CA GLY A 335 40.83 18.71 -22.01
C GLY A 335 40.99 18.87 -23.53
N SER A 336 39.95 18.60 -24.34
CA SER A 336 39.77 19.10 -25.73
C SER A 336 38.79 18.22 -26.52
N SER A 337 37.54 18.64 -26.69
CA SER A 337 36.93 18.85 -28.04
C SER A 337 35.47 19.27 -27.99
N SER A 338 35.14 20.12 -28.97
CA SER A 338 33.82 20.53 -29.46
C SER A 338 32.94 19.36 -29.90
N GLU A 339 31.65 19.51 -29.59
CA GLU A 339 30.51 18.67 -29.99
C GLU A 339 30.31 18.65 -31.51
N SER A 340 29.88 17.49 -32.04
CA SER A 340 29.13 17.42 -33.30
C SER A 340 28.35 16.10 -33.40
N ASP A 341 27.07 16.24 -33.69
CA ASP A 341 26.12 15.17 -34.05
C ASP A 341 26.50 14.45 -35.34
N THR A 342 26.26 13.15 -35.40
CA THR A 342 25.81 12.49 -36.65
C THR A 342 25.25 11.09 -36.40
N ASP A 343 24.07 10.87 -37.00
CA ASP A 343 23.44 9.58 -37.22
C ASP A 343 24.26 8.69 -38.16
N GLN A 344 24.35 7.38 -37.86
CA GLN A 344 24.73 6.39 -38.85
C GLN A 344 24.13 5.00 -38.55
N GLU A 345 23.27 4.56 -39.47
CA GLU A 345 22.83 3.18 -39.67
C GLU A 345 24.02 2.29 -40.05
N SER A 346 24.11 1.07 -39.49
CA SER A 346 24.87 0.00 -40.14
C SER A 346 24.29 -1.38 -39.85
N ASP A 347 23.82 -2.02 -40.92
CA ASP A 347 23.58 -3.45 -41.00
C ASP A 347 24.91 -4.22 -40.89
N GLY A 348 24.88 -5.33 -40.14
CA GLY A 348 26.03 -6.20 -39.96
C GLY A 348 25.60 -7.63 -39.66
N GLU A 349 25.52 -8.43 -40.73
CA GLU A 349 25.39 -9.88 -40.71
C GLU A 349 26.52 -10.53 -39.91
N ASN A 350 26.21 -11.58 -39.14
CA ASN A 350 27.21 -12.45 -38.51
C ASN A 350 26.80 -13.91 -38.67
N GLU A 351 27.49 -14.60 -39.56
CA GLU A 351 27.51 -16.06 -39.67
C GLU A 351 28.50 -16.68 -38.67
N ASP A 352 28.08 -17.83 -38.15
CA ASP A 352 28.85 -19.02 -37.79
C ASP A 352 30.16 -18.93 -36.99
N ALA A 353 30.08 -19.41 -35.75
CA ALA A 353 31.17 -20.17 -35.13
C ALA A 353 30.61 -21.33 -34.29
N SER A 354 30.70 -22.53 -34.85
CA SER A 354 30.56 -23.79 -34.12
C SER A 354 31.90 -24.24 -33.53
N ILE A 355 31.84 -25.25 -32.67
CA ILE A 355 32.93 -26.07 -32.08
C ILE A 355 33.40 -25.62 -30.67
N PHE A 356 32.86 -26.29 -29.64
CA PHE A 356 33.58 -27.13 -28.66
C PHE A 356 32.63 -27.53 -27.51
N ALA A 357 31.82 -28.58 -27.72
CA ALA A 357 31.00 -29.17 -26.67
C ALA A 357 31.85 -30.09 -25.77
N ARG A 358 32.14 -29.64 -24.55
CA ARG A 358 32.65 -30.52 -23.48
C ARG A 358 31.54 -31.46 -22.98
N PRO A 359 31.85 -32.69 -22.56
CA PRO A 359 30.86 -33.64 -22.06
C PRO A 359 30.18 -33.08 -20.80
N ARG A 360 28.87 -32.79 -20.89
CA ARG A 360 28.06 -32.41 -19.72
C ARG A 360 27.95 -33.62 -18.79
N ARG A 361 28.29 -33.42 -17.52
CA ARG A 361 27.96 -34.37 -16.45
C ARG A 361 26.45 -34.63 -16.46
N PRO A 362 25.99 -35.88 -16.28
CA PRO A 362 24.57 -36.18 -16.20
C PRO A 362 23.94 -35.38 -15.06
N SER A 363 22.93 -34.59 -15.39
CA SER A 363 22.15 -33.84 -14.41
C SER A 363 21.46 -34.81 -13.44
N PRO A 364 21.38 -34.48 -12.14
CA PRO A 364 20.66 -35.29 -11.17
C PRO A 364 19.19 -35.44 -11.57
N ALA A 365 18.63 -36.64 -11.34
CA ALA A 365 17.24 -36.96 -11.66
C ALA A 365 16.29 -36.06 -10.84
N LEU A 366 15.40 -35.33 -11.54
CA LEU A 366 14.45 -34.42 -10.90
C LEU A 366 13.22 -35.23 -10.47
N ILE A 367 13.14 -35.66 -9.22
CA ILE A 367 12.04 -36.49 -8.70
C ILE A 367 11.20 -35.66 -7.73
N CYS A 368 9.88 -35.75 -7.83
CA CYS A 368 8.98 -35.16 -6.83
C CYS A 368 9.02 -36.04 -5.56
N PRO A 369 9.44 -35.52 -4.40
CA PRO A 369 9.53 -36.31 -3.17
C PRO A 369 8.15 -36.62 -2.55
N SER A 370 7.09 -35.97 -3.04
CA SER A 370 5.75 -36.02 -2.46
C SER A 370 4.77 -36.91 -3.23
N CYS A 371 5.14 -37.42 -4.42
CA CYS A 371 4.29 -38.32 -5.20
C CYS A 371 5.02 -39.63 -5.53
N PRO A 372 4.32 -40.77 -5.62
CA PRO A 372 4.94 -42.08 -5.90
C PRO A 372 5.31 -42.27 -7.38
N ARG A 373 5.54 -41.18 -8.13
CA ARG A 373 5.91 -41.24 -9.53
C ARG A 373 7.33 -41.81 -9.66
N SER A 374 7.45 -42.92 -10.37
CA SER A 374 8.72 -43.62 -10.60
C SER A 374 9.62 -42.94 -11.63
N GLU A 375 9.06 -42.13 -12.53
CA GLU A 375 9.81 -41.45 -13.58
C GLU A 375 10.21 -40.01 -13.19
N PRO A 376 11.50 -39.65 -13.27
CA PRO A 376 11.95 -38.29 -13.04
C PRO A 376 11.44 -37.34 -14.13
N PHE A 377 11.25 -36.08 -13.76
CA PHE A 377 10.92 -35.00 -14.67
C PHE A 377 12.15 -34.66 -15.52
N ASP A 378 11.93 -34.48 -16.81
CA ASP A 378 13.00 -34.10 -17.76
C ASP A 378 13.45 -32.64 -17.59
N THR A 379 12.64 -31.82 -16.93
CA THR A 379 12.88 -30.38 -16.74
C THR A 379 12.29 -29.89 -15.41
N MET A 380 12.97 -28.94 -14.76
CA MET A 380 12.49 -28.32 -13.52
C MET A 380 11.14 -27.63 -13.68
N GLN A 381 10.83 -27.12 -14.88
CA GLN A 381 9.58 -26.42 -15.16
C GLN A 381 8.36 -27.37 -15.16
N LYS A 382 8.56 -28.64 -15.51
CA LYS A 382 7.50 -29.67 -15.37
C LYS A 382 7.33 -30.13 -13.93
N LEU A 383 8.41 -30.19 -13.14
CA LEU A 383 8.32 -30.46 -11.70
C LEU A 383 7.57 -29.33 -10.97
N ARG A 384 7.82 -28.06 -11.32
CA ARG A 384 7.06 -26.91 -10.78
C ARG A 384 5.58 -26.96 -11.14
N ARG A 385 5.24 -27.17 -12.42
CA ARG A 385 3.84 -27.34 -12.85
C ARG A 385 3.14 -28.51 -12.14
N HIS A 386 3.87 -29.58 -11.85
CA HIS A 386 3.34 -30.71 -11.09
C HIS A 386 3.01 -30.33 -9.63
N HIS A 387 3.80 -29.48 -8.97
CA HIS A 387 3.48 -28.95 -7.64
C HIS A 387 2.31 -27.96 -7.68
N GLU A 388 2.26 -27.09 -8.70
CA GLU A 388 1.21 -26.07 -8.87
C GLU A 388 -0.17 -26.67 -9.17
N GLN A 389 -0.22 -27.84 -9.82
CA GLN A 389 -1.48 -28.47 -10.24
C GLN A 389 -2.18 -29.31 -9.16
N GLY A 390 -1.62 -29.43 -7.95
CA GLY A 390 -2.28 -29.99 -6.75
C GLY A 390 -3.32 -31.10 -7.02
N ILE A 391 -2.93 -32.24 -7.62
CA ILE A 391 -3.88 -33.31 -7.94
C ILE A 391 -4.16 -34.16 -6.68
N PRO A 392 -5.41 -34.23 -6.17
CA PRO A 392 -5.79 -35.12 -5.10
C PRO A 392 -6.20 -36.46 -5.70
N LEU A 393 -5.23 -37.25 -6.15
CA LEU A 393 -5.48 -38.64 -6.54
C LEU A 393 -4.40 -39.53 -5.95
N CYS A 394 -4.59 -39.89 -4.69
CA CYS A 394 -3.98 -41.07 -4.08
C CYS A 394 -5.01 -41.76 -3.19
N PHE A 395 -5.16 -43.07 -3.43
CA PHE A 395 -5.99 -44.09 -2.77
C PHE A 395 -7.46 -44.22 -3.16
N GLY A 396 -7.70 -45.15 -4.10
CA GLY A 396 -8.91 -45.96 -4.12
C GLY A 396 -8.97 -46.82 -2.86
N ASN A 397 -9.62 -46.30 -1.83
CA ASN A 397 -10.52 -47.03 -0.94
C ASN A 397 -11.32 -45.98 -0.17
N ARG A 398 -12.62 -46.24 -0.04
CA ARG A 398 -13.64 -45.41 0.59
C ARG A 398 -13.11 -44.79 1.90
N ILE A 399 -12.78 -43.50 1.87
CA ILE A 399 -12.58 -42.67 3.06
C ILE A 399 -13.55 -41.52 2.92
N GLU A 400 -14.43 -41.38 3.91
CA GLU A 400 -15.39 -40.28 4.01
C GLU A 400 -14.64 -38.95 4.05
N ALA A 401 -15.13 -37.97 3.30
CA ALA A 401 -14.46 -36.71 2.98
C ALA A 401 -14.13 -35.79 4.19
N ASN A 402 -14.43 -36.21 5.42
CA ASN A 402 -14.22 -35.42 6.63
C ASN A 402 -12.97 -35.80 7.45
N SER A 403 -12.18 -36.82 7.06
CA SER A 403 -11.00 -37.26 7.83
C SER A 403 -9.64 -36.95 7.19
N GLY A 404 -9.61 -36.51 5.92
CA GLY A 404 -8.37 -36.19 5.21
C GLY A 404 -7.68 -34.91 5.71
N ASP A 405 -8.46 -33.90 6.05
CA ASP A 405 -7.92 -32.56 6.34
C ASP A 405 -7.26 -32.47 7.72
N LEU A 406 -7.75 -33.25 8.70
CA LEU A 406 -7.15 -33.36 10.04
C LEU A 406 -5.79 -34.06 10.07
N HIS A 407 -5.42 -34.78 9.01
CA HIS A 407 -4.12 -35.46 8.93
C HIS A 407 -3.00 -34.53 8.45
N ALA A 408 -3.31 -33.60 7.53
CA ALA A 408 -2.34 -32.65 7.00
C ALA A 408 -1.89 -31.61 8.05
N GLU A 409 -2.77 -31.27 9.00
CA GLU A 409 -2.46 -30.29 10.07
C GLU A 409 -1.64 -30.88 11.23
N ASN A 410 -1.66 -32.21 11.42
CA ASN A 410 -0.98 -32.88 12.55
C ASN A 410 0.38 -33.52 12.19
N CYS A 411 0.82 -33.43 10.93
CA CYS A 411 2.12 -33.94 10.51
C CYS A 411 3.23 -32.89 10.72
N VAL A 412 3.90 -32.96 11.87
CA VAL A 412 5.06 -32.11 12.23
C VAL A 412 6.12 -32.06 11.11
N GLY A 413 6.34 -33.18 10.42
CA GLY A 413 7.31 -33.28 9.32
C GLY A 413 6.94 -32.54 8.03
N ASP A 414 5.67 -32.20 7.82
CA ASP A 414 5.23 -31.52 6.59
C ASP A 414 5.53 -30.01 6.66
N SER A 415 5.52 -29.44 7.86
CA SER A 415 5.89 -28.04 8.11
C SER A 415 7.40 -27.79 7.95
N GLU A 416 8.25 -28.72 8.38
CA GLU A 416 9.71 -28.61 8.23
C GLU A 416 10.16 -28.80 6.79
N ARG A 417 9.54 -29.73 6.05
CA ARG A 417 9.84 -29.93 4.63
C ARG A 417 9.40 -28.75 3.77
N LYS A 418 8.22 -28.18 4.04
CA LYS A 418 7.76 -26.94 3.37
C LYS A 418 8.71 -25.77 3.67
N ARG A 419 9.17 -25.64 4.91
CA ARG A 419 10.15 -24.61 5.30
C ARG A 419 11.49 -24.80 4.58
N ALA A 420 12.02 -26.02 4.56
CA ALA A 420 13.28 -26.33 3.87
C ALA A 420 13.18 -26.05 2.35
N TYR A 421 12.04 -26.35 1.73
CA TYR A 421 11.79 -26.03 0.33
C TYR A 421 11.74 -24.51 0.06
N MET A 422 11.06 -23.76 0.92
CA MET A 422 11.01 -22.30 0.84
C MET A 422 12.40 -21.68 1.02
N ASP A 423 13.16 -22.12 2.02
CA ASP A 423 14.52 -21.65 2.27
C ASP A 423 15.45 -21.94 1.09
N GLU A 424 15.34 -23.12 0.47
CA GLU A 424 16.14 -23.47 -0.71
C GLU A 424 15.74 -22.64 -1.93
N THR A 425 14.43 -22.44 -2.14
CA THR A 425 13.92 -21.59 -3.24
C THR A 425 14.37 -20.14 -3.08
N CYS A 426 14.35 -19.59 -1.85
CA CYS A 426 14.84 -18.25 -1.56
C CYS A 426 16.36 -18.13 -1.84
N LYS A 427 17.16 -19.13 -1.48
CA LYS A 427 18.61 -19.17 -1.82
C LYS A 427 18.83 -19.20 -3.33
N GLU A 428 18.10 -20.05 -4.06
CA GLU A 428 18.21 -20.12 -5.53
C GLU A 428 17.86 -18.79 -6.20
N LEU A 429 16.79 -18.13 -5.75
CA LEU A 429 16.38 -16.83 -6.27
C LEU A 429 17.41 -15.73 -5.97
N THR A 430 18.04 -15.77 -4.79
CA THR A 430 19.14 -14.86 -4.42
C THR A 430 20.33 -15.05 -5.35
N ILE A 431 20.77 -16.29 -5.57
CA ILE A 431 21.88 -16.63 -6.49
C ILE A 431 21.56 -16.16 -7.92
N LEU A 432 20.33 -16.34 -8.39
CA LEU A 432 19.90 -15.88 -9.71
C LEU A 432 19.89 -14.35 -9.82
N SER A 433 19.48 -13.65 -8.76
CA SER A 433 19.52 -12.19 -8.69
C SER A 433 20.95 -11.68 -8.76
N ASP A 434 21.84 -12.23 -7.93
CA ASP A 434 23.25 -11.84 -7.88
C ASP A 434 23.96 -12.11 -9.22
N ALA A 435 23.68 -13.25 -9.85
CA ALA A 435 24.24 -13.58 -11.16
C ALA A 435 23.74 -12.64 -12.27
N LYS A 436 22.48 -12.17 -12.20
CA LYS A 436 21.96 -11.15 -13.14
C LYS A 436 22.60 -9.79 -12.91
N LEU A 437 22.78 -9.40 -11.64
CA LEU A 437 23.46 -8.16 -11.28
C LEU A 437 24.91 -8.16 -11.75
N GLU A 438 25.66 -9.24 -11.48
CA GLU A 438 27.05 -9.37 -11.92
C GLU A 438 27.17 -9.32 -13.45
N ARG A 439 26.21 -9.92 -14.17
CA ARG A 439 26.14 -9.79 -15.63
C ARG A 439 25.91 -8.35 -16.07
N GLY A 440 24.96 -7.64 -15.47
CA GLY A 440 24.70 -6.23 -15.76
C GLY A 440 25.94 -5.35 -15.54
N LEU A 441 26.68 -5.59 -14.44
CA LEU A 441 27.94 -4.90 -14.15
C LEU A 441 29.03 -5.20 -15.18
N ARG A 442 29.16 -6.46 -15.62
CA ARG A 442 30.13 -6.83 -16.68
C ARG A 442 29.77 -6.17 -18.02
N GLU A 443 28.50 -6.16 -18.38
CA GLU A 443 28.00 -5.53 -19.62
C GLU A 443 28.19 -4.01 -19.59
N SER A 444 27.92 -3.35 -18.46
CA SER A 444 28.19 -1.92 -18.26
C SER A 444 29.69 -1.61 -18.39
N LYS A 445 30.55 -2.40 -17.74
CA LYS A 445 32.01 -2.27 -17.84
C LYS A 445 32.52 -2.50 -19.26
N GLN A 446 31.92 -3.43 -20.00
CA GLN A 446 32.28 -3.71 -21.38
C GLN A 446 31.85 -2.56 -22.31
N ARG A 447 30.66 -1.96 -22.09
CA ARG A 447 30.22 -0.76 -22.81
C ARG A 447 31.16 0.42 -22.58
N SER A 448 31.49 0.72 -21.32
CA SER A 448 32.43 1.79 -20.98
C SER A 448 33.82 1.60 -21.61
N ARG A 449 34.31 0.36 -21.68
CA ARG A 449 35.55 0.04 -22.41
C ARG A 449 35.44 0.26 -23.91
N GLY A 450 34.34 -0.17 -24.53
CA GLY A 450 34.08 0.03 -25.95
C GLY A 450 34.04 1.52 -26.32
N GLU A 451 33.35 2.32 -25.51
CA GLU A 451 33.29 3.77 -25.67
C GLU A 451 34.68 4.42 -25.55
N SER A 452 35.48 3.97 -24.57
CA SER A 452 36.86 4.44 -24.38
C SER A 452 37.80 4.08 -25.55
N GLU A 453 37.69 2.85 -26.07
CA GLU A 453 38.48 2.38 -27.22
C GLU A 453 38.07 3.09 -28.52
N GLN A 454 36.77 3.35 -28.70
CA GLN A 454 36.25 4.10 -29.84
C GLN A 454 36.69 5.56 -29.81
N ALA A 455 36.68 6.19 -28.63
CA ALA A 455 37.23 7.53 -28.43
C ALA A 455 38.73 7.58 -28.76
N ALA A 456 39.52 6.61 -28.27
CA ALA A 456 40.95 6.54 -28.56
C ALA A 456 41.26 6.33 -30.07
N SER A 457 40.49 5.48 -30.74
CA SER A 457 40.60 5.25 -32.19
C SER A 457 40.25 6.50 -33.00
N SER A 458 39.22 7.24 -32.59
CA SER A 458 38.83 8.52 -33.22
C SER A 458 39.96 9.56 -33.15
N VAL A 459 40.62 9.67 -31.99
CA VAL A 459 41.79 10.55 -31.80
C VAL A 459 42.98 10.14 -32.66
N GLU A 460 43.26 8.83 -32.76
CA GLU A 460 44.32 8.28 -33.61
C GLU A 460 44.06 8.57 -35.11
N CYS A 461 42.80 8.45 -35.54
CA CYS A 461 42.38 8.78 -36.91
C CYS A 461 42.52 10.28 -37.23
N ALA A 462 42.16 11.15 -36.27
CA ALA A 462 42.32 12.60 -36.40
C ALA A 462 43.81 13.01 -36.54
N ARG A 463 44.72 12.32 -35.87
CA ARG A 463 46.18 12.56 -35.98
C ARG A 463 46.75 12.18 -37.35
N ARG A 464 46.18 11.20 -38.05
CA ARG A 464 46.73 10.71 -39.33
C ARG A 464 46.39 11.58 -40.53
N ASN A 465 45.45 12.53 -40.44
CA ASN A 465 45.08 13.36 -41.59
C ASN A 465 44.83 14.86 -41.29
N PRO A 466 45.85 15.60 -40.84
CA PRO A 466 45.73 17.01 -40.46
C PRO A 466 45.41 17.97 -41.62
N ARG A 467 45.46 17.51 -42.89
CA ARG A 467 45.27 18.36 -44.09
C ARG A 467 43.82 18.42 -44.58
N ALA A 468 42.94 17.51 -44.17
CA ALA A 468 41.53 17.54 -44.55
C ALA A 468 40.74 18.64 -43.78
N GLN A 469 41.15 18.95 -42.55
CA GLN A 469 40.47 19.89 -41.66
C GLN A 469 40.58 21.35 -42.10
N LYS A 470 41.64 21.71 -42.83
CA LYS A 470 41.91 23.10 -43.25
C LYS A 470 41.03 23.59 -44.40
N ARG A 471 40.36 22.69 -45.13
CA ARG A 471 39.46 23.04 -46.24
C ARG A 471 38.01 23.31 -45.83
N ARG A 472 37.57 22.87 -44.65
CA ARG A 472 36.19 23.11 -44.17
C ARG A 472 36.04 24.44 -43.44
N ARG A 473 37.07 24.92 -42.74
CA ARG A 473 37.01 26.20 -41.99
C ARG A 473 36.79 27.44 -42.85
N THR A 474 37.18 27.42 -44.12
CA THR A 474 37.02 28.58 -45.02
C THR A 474 35.61 28.73 -45.59
N ARG A 475 34.70 27.78 -45.34
CA ARG A 475 33.35 27.79 -45.95
C ARG A 475 32.22 28.15 -44.99
N GLN A 476 32.52 28.30 -43.70
CA GLN A 476 31.52 28.51 -42.65
C GLN A 476 31.58 29.91 -42.03
N GLN A 477 32.58 30.72 -42.42
CA GLN A 477 32.70 32.12 -41.99
C GLN A 477 31.91 33.11 -42.88
N ASP A 478 31.30 32.65 -43.98
CA ASP A 478 30.58 33.51 -44.93
C ASP A 478 29.04 33.49 -44.74
N ALA A 479 28.52 32.92 -43.65
CA ALA A 479 27.06 32.70 -43.50
C ALA A 479 26.36 33.54 -42.40
N ASP A 480 27.09 34.25 -41.53
CA ASP A 480 26.48 34.85 -40.32
C ASP A 480 26.31 36.39 -40.38
N ASP A 481 26.40 37.02 -41.55
CA ASP A 481 26.32 38.47 -41.68
C ASP A 481 25.18 38.90 -42.63
N ALA A 482 23.92 38.83 -42.16
CA ALA A 482 22.80 39.60 -42.70
C ALA A 482 21.52 39.46 -41.86
N THR A 483 21.24 40.37 -40.93
CA THR A 483 19.87 40.91 -40.75
C THR A 483 19.88 42.21 -39.92
N ASP A 484 19.75 43.35 -40.61
CA ASP A 484 19.36 44.65 -40.06
C ASP A 484 17.88 44.90 -40.42
N GLY A 485 17.07 45.32 -39.45
CA GLY A 485 15.67 45.72 -39.66
C GLY A 485 14.96 46.15 -38.36
N PRO A 486 14.47 47.40 -38.26
CA PRO A 486 14.01 47.99 -36.99
C PRO A 486 12.49 47.94 -36.79
N ASN A 487 12.08 48.41 -35.60
CA ASN A 487 10.82 49.14 -35.29
C ASN A 487 9.57 48.35 -34.80
N LEU A 488 9.24 48.52 -33.50
CA LEU A 488 8.04 49.19 -32.93
C LEU A 488 7.52 48.53 -31.63
N LEU A 489 7.60 49.28 -30.53
CA LEU A 489 6.84 49.08 -29.30
C LEU A 489 5.46 49.75 -29.42
N PRO A 490 4.44 49.21 -28.73
CA PRO A 490 3.46 50.08 -28.09
C PRO A 490 3.31 49.77 -26.59
N SER A 491 3.38 50.86 -25.83
CA SER A 491 3.00 51.05 -24.44
C SER A 491 1.53 50.72 -24.19
N TYR A 492 1.24 49.94 -23.14
CA TYR A 492 -0.11 49.82 -22.59
C TYR A 492 -0.25 50.65 -21.30
N THR A 493 -1.23 51.53 -21.34
CA THR A 493 -1.72 52.42 -20.28
C THR A 493 -2.62 51.68 -19.29
N ALA A 494 -2.46 52.00 -18.01
CA ALA A 494 -3.39 51.64 -16.93
C ALA A 494 -4.69 52.48 -17.00
N PRO A 495 -5.81 51.99 -16.46
CA PRO A 495 -6.94 52.83 -16.09
C PRO A 495 -7.05 52.96 -14.56
N THR A 496 -6.91 54.19 -14.09
CA THR A 496 -7.52 54.70 -12.85
C THR A 496 -8.89 55.28 -13.18
N ASP A 497 -9.92 54.93 -12.40
CA ASP A 497 -11.02 55.83 -11.99
C ASP A 497 -11.82 55.08 -10.89
N SER A 498 -11.67 55.42 -9.61
CA SER A 498 -12.46 56.40 -8.83
C SER A 498 -13.97 56.42 -9.11
N ASP A 499 -14.76 55.98 -8.14
CA ASP A 499 -15.93 56.74 -7.69
C ASP A 499 -16.24 56.48 -6.19
N PRO A 500 -16.47 57.52 -5.36
CA PRO A 500 -16.81 57.41 -3.94
C PRO A 500 -18.31 57.71 -3.71
N TYR A 501 -18.98 57.14 -2.70
CA TYR A 501 -20.06 57.81 -1.94
C TYR A 501 -20.54 56.94 -0.74
N LEU A 502 -20.42 57.50 0.47
CA LEU A 502 -21.36 57.55 1.63
C LEU A 502 -22.13 56.27 2.09
N ASP A 503 -22.45 56.00 3.36
CA ASP A 503 -22.31 56.65 4.68
C ASP A 503 -22.72 55.59 5.75
N ARG A 504 -22.27 55.80 7.00
CA ARG A 504 -22.83 55.37 8.31
C ARG A 504 -23.76 54.14 8.43
N SER A 505 -23.43 53.24 9.35
CA SER A 505 -23.89 53.30 10.77
C SER A 505 -23.64 52.00 11.55
N SER A 506 -22.94 52.15 12.68
CA SER A 506 -23.20 51.63 14.03
C SER A 506 -23.95 50.31 14.26
N GLY A 507 -23.36 49.42 15.07
CA GLY A 507 -24.10 48.44 15.86
C GLY A 507 -23.32 47.18 16.27
N ALA A 508 -22.51 47.28 17.32
CA ALA A 508 -22.00 46.11 18.05
C ALA A 508 -23.16 45.41 18.82
N PRO A 509 -23.04 44.10 19.14
CA PRO A 509 -22.47 43.78 20.45
C PRO A 509 -21.51 42.58 20.47
N ALA A 510 -20.76 42.53 21.57
CA ALA A 510 -19.65 41.66 21.88
C ALA A 510 -20.00 40.17 22.02
N ALA A 511 -19.04 39.32 21.62
CA ALA A 511 -18.89 37.94 22.05
C ALA A 511 -17.43 37.73 22.56
N PRO A 512 -17.19 36.81 23.52
CA PRO A 512 -15.97 36.82 24.33
C PRO A 512 -14.81 36.02 23.72
N ALA A 513 -13.63 36.64 23.84
CA ALA A 513 -12.29 36.08 24.10
C ALA A 513 -11.95 34.67 23.56
N ASN A 514 -11.30 34.64 22.39
CA ASN A 514 -10.40 33.55 22.01
C ASN A 514 -8.98 33.83 22.53
N VAL A 515 -8.45 32.85 23.27
CA VAL A 515 -7.05 32.79 23.74
C VAL A 515 -6.16 32.46 22.53
N HIS A 516 -5.35 33.43 22.13
CA HIS A 516 -4.34 33.29 21.07
C HIS A 516 -2.98 33.01 21.74
N ILE A 517 -2.50 31.77 21.64
CA ILE A 517 -1.13 31.41 22.04
C ILE A 517 -0.24 31.60 20.81
N GLN A 518 0.50 32.72 20.78
CA GLN A 518 1.63 32.92 19.87
C GLN A 518 2.86 32.21 20.43
N ASN A 519 3.35 31.18 19.74
CA ASN A 519 4.72 30.71 19.90
C ASN A 519 5.56 31.34 18.78
N GLN A 520 6.38 32.32 19.15
CA GLN A 520 7.46 32.85 18.35
C GLN A 520 8.67 31.92 18.49
N THR A 521 9.19 31.43 17.37
CA THR A 521 10.55 30.90 17.28
C THR A 521 11.24 31.57 16.10
N GLN A 522 12.07 32.57 16.39
CA GLN A 522 13.04 33.12 15.45
C GLN A 522 14.32 32.27 15.55
N GLY A 523 14.93 31.94 14.41
CA GLY A 523 16.23 31.25 14.43
C GLY A 523 16.81 30.90 13.06
N LEU A 524 17.37 31.91 12.39
CA LEU A 524 18.56 31.87 11.52
C LEU A 524 18.56 30.94 10.29
N SER A 525 18.41 31.60 9.13
CA SER A 525 18.78 31.10 7.80
C SER A 525 20.29 31.29 7.54
N THR A 526 20.93 30.25 7.01
CA THR A 526 22.23 30.35 6.31
C THR A 526 22.05 29.74 4.93
N GLU A 527 22.13 30.60 3.91
CA GLU A 527 22.19 30.22 2.50
C GLU A 527 23.50 29.47 2.23
N ALA A 528 23.39 28.25 1.73
CA ALA A 528 24.47 27.56 1.04
C ALA A 528 23.95 27.17 -0.34
N THR A 529 24.60 27.70 -1.37
CA THR A 529 24.42 27.32 -2.77
C THR A 529 24.88 25.88 -2.98
N GLU A 530 23.95 24.96 -3.15
CA GLU A 530 24.23 23.59 -3.62
C GLU A 530 24.32 23.57 -5.15
N ALA A 531 25.40 22.99 -5.64
CA ALA A 531 25.62 22.70 -7.05
C ALA A 531 24.69 21.57 -7.50
N VAL A 532 24.04 21.77 -8.65
CA VAL A 532 23.16 20.77 -9.28
C VAL A 532 24.03 19.65 -9.85
N VAL A 533 23.94 18.46 -9.24
CA VAL A 533 24.49 17.20 -9.78
C VAL A 533 23.41 16.54 -10.64
N PRO A 534 23.72 15.99 -11.83
CA PRO A 534 22.74 15.26 -12.63
C PRO A 534 22.29 13.98 -11.94
N SER A 535 20.98 13.81 -11.78
CA SER A 535 20.35 12.60 -11.20
C SER A 535 20.51 11.40 -12.13
N LEU A 536 21.09 10.31 -11.63
CA LEU A 536 21.18 9.00 -12.29
C LEU A 536 19.86 8.23 -12.11
N ASP A 537 18.83 8.62 -12.87
CA ASP A 537 17.44 8.11 -12.83
C ASP A 537 17.26 6.62 -13.22
N VAL A 538 18.34 5.90 -13.55
CA VAL A 538 18.26 4.54 -14.11
C VAL A 538 18.30 3.44 -13.03
N LEU A 539 18.71 3.76 -11.80
CA LEU A 539 18.90 2.76 -10.73
C LEU A 539 17.70 2.56 -9.79
N GLU A 540 16.72 3.47 -9.80
CA GLU A 540 15.52 3.37 -8.93
C GLU A 540 14.45 2.40 -9.49
N ASN A 541 14.54 1.97 -10.75
CA ASN A 541 13.56 1.10 -11.39
C ASN A 541 13.74 -0.41 -11.14
N PHE A 542 14.64 -0.81 -10.24
CA PHE A 542 14.91 -2.23 -9.94
C PHE A 542 13.97 -2.86 -8.89
N ASP A 543 12.98 -2.11 -8.38
CA ASP A 543 12.19 -2.44 -7.19
C ASP A 543 10.92 -3.28 -7.39
N ALA A 544 10.37 -3.35 -8.60
CA ALA A 544 9.03 -3.91 -8.82
C ALA A 544 8.87 -5.46 -8.74
N PRO A 545 9.84 -6.32 -9.12
CA PRO A 545 9.52 -7.75 -9.32
C PRO A 545 9.30 -8.57 -8.03
N LEU A 546 9.86 -8.16 -6.89
CA LEU A 546 9.81 -8.94 -5.63
C LEU A 546 8.53 -8.65 -4.81
N MET A 547 8.02 -7.41 -4.87
CA MET A 547 6.73 -7.04 -4.25
C MET A 547 5.54 -7.75 -4.93
N HIS A 548 5.66 -8.06 -6.22
CA HIS A 548 4.60 -8.76 -6.97
C HIS A 548 4.37 -10.21 -6.52
N ILE A 549 5.38 -10.87 -5.94
CA ILE A 549 5.27 -12.26 -5.49
C ILE A 549 4.62 -12.35 -4.10
N MET A 550 4.81 -11.34 -3.25
CA MET A 550 4.25 -11.32 -1.89
C MET A 550 2.80 -10.81 -1.83
N ASN A 551 2.40 -9.97 -2.79
CA ASN A 551 1.04 -9.41 -2.89
C ASN A 551 0.06 -10.30 -3.68
N SER A 552 0.49 -11.50 -4.10
CA SER A 552 -0.29 -12.40 -4.96
C SER A 552 -0.74 -13.69 -4.25
N VAL A 553 -0.99 -13.67 -2.94
CA VAL A 553 -1.73 -14.78 -2.31
C VAL A 553 -3.22 -14.54 -2.58
N PRO A 554 -3.90 -15.36 -3.41
CA PRO A 554 -5.34 -15.22 -3.59
C PRO A 554 -6.03 -15.45 -2.24
N LEU A 555 -6.92 -14.52 -1.85
CA LEU A 555 -7.80 -14.69 -0.69
C LEU A 555 -8.72 -15.92 -0.80
N ASP A 556 -8.71 -16.59 -1.95
CA ASP A 556 -9.43 -17.83 -2.27
C ASP A 556 -8.90 -19.04 -1.48
N ILE A 557 -7.71 -18.94 -0.85
CA ILE A 557 -7.09 -20.04 -0.09
C ILE A 557 -7.70 -20.17 1.33
N TYR A 558 -8.44 -19.16 1.81
CA TYR A 558 -9.12 -19.25 3.10
C TYR A 558 -10.56 -19.70 2.91
N ALA A 559 -10.80 -21.01 3.01
CA ALA A 559 -12.12 -21.56 3.22
C ALA A 559 -12.59 -21.20 4.65
N TRP A 560 -13.29 -20.07 4.78
CA TRP A 560 -13.83 -19.62 6.06
C TRP A 560 -15.02 -20.50 6.47
N PRO A 561 -15.13 -20.90 7.75
CA PRO A 561 -16.35 -21.53 8.24
C PRO A 561 -17.52 -20.56 8.06
N VAL A 562 -18.42 -20.86 7.12
CA VAL A 562 -19.66 -20.10 6.94
C VAL A 562 -20.67 -20.61 7.97
N ASP A 563 -20.35 -20.42 9.25
CA ASP A 563 -21.37 -20.49 10.29
C ASP A 563 -22.20 -19.22 10.16
N ALA A 564 -23.34 -19.38 9.48
CA ALA A 564 -24.24 -18.29 9.13
C ALA A 564 -24.67 -17.53 10.39
N TYR A 565 -24.19 -16.29 10.51
CA TYR A 565 -24.96 -15.29 11.24
C TYR A 565 -26.25 -15.05 10.45
N ASP A 566 -27.34 -15.63 10.92
CA ASP A 566 -28.69 -15.38 10.41
C ASP A 566 -29.04 -13.92 10.67
N GLY A 567 -28.88 -13.11 9.63
CA GLY A 567 -29.18 -11.68 9.61
C GLY A 567 -30.67 -11.34 9.72
N ASN A 568 -31.46 -12.12 10.46
CA ASN A 568 -32.83 -11.76 10.87
C ASN A 568 -32.80 -10.67 11.97
N LEU A 569 -32.02 -9.61 11.73
CA LEU A 569 -32.23 -8.33 12.38
C LEU A 569 -33.33 -7.63 11.60
N SER A 570 -34.57 -7.77 12.10
CA SER A 570 -35.74 -7.03 11.64
C SER A 570 -35.38 -5.55 11.44
N SER A 571 -35.25 -5.15 10.19
CA SER A 571 -35.23 -3.75 9.82
C SER A 571 -36.55 -3.12 10.29
N ASN A 572 -36.46 -2.11 11.16
CA ASN A 572 -37.54 -1.18 11.59
C ASN A 572 -38.14 -1.30 12.99
N GLU A 573 -37.56 -2.03 13.95
CA GLU A 573 -37.95 -1.86 15.37
C GLU A 573 -36.80 -1.33 16.26
N PRO A 574 -36.89 -0.09 16.80
CA PRO A 574 -35.96 0.42 17.81
C PRO A 574 -35.99 -0.35 19.16
N SER A 575 -36.93 -1.28 19.32
CA SER A 575 -37.25 -2.00 20.56
C SER A 575 -36.42 -3.27 20.81
N ALA A 576 -35.79 -3.85 19.78
CA ALA A 576 -35.15 -5.17 19.87
C ALA A 576 -33.86 -5.21 20.72
N TYR A 577 -33.40 -4.06 21.24
CA TYR A 577 -32.24 -3.95 22.13
C TYR A 577 -32.63 -3.44 23.54
N ARG A 578 -33.80 -3.82 24.06
CA ARG A 578 -34.02 -3.75 25.51
C ARG A 578 -33.10 -4.78 26.17
N LEU A 579 -31.94 -4.31 26.63
CA LEU A 579 -31.18 -4.99 27.68
C LEU A 579 -32.18 -5.25 28.83
N SER A 580 -32.45 -6.52 29.12
CA SER A 580 -33.32 -6.93 30.22
C SER A 580 -32.81 -6.30 31.53
N PRO A 581 -33.67 -5.61 32.31
CA PRO A 581 -33.29 -5.12 33.62
C PRO A 581 -33.35 -6.30 34.60
N SER A 582 -32.30 -7.12 34.61
CA SER A 582 -32.19 -8.25 35.53
C SER A 582 -30.94 -8.08 36.38
N PHE A 583 -30.98 -7.23 37.40
CA PHE A 583 -30.18 -7.33 38.63
C PHE A 583 -30.66 -6.24 39.61
N VAL A 584 -31.79 -6.52 40.27
CA VAL A 584 -32.08 -5.90 41.57
C VAL A 584 -31.45 -6.83 42.60
N MET A 585 -30.31 -6.45 43.17
CA MET A 585 -29.86 -7.05 44.43
C MET A 585 -30.80 -6.52 45.52
N GLU A 586 -31.69 -7.39 45.99
CA GLU A 586 -32.33 -7.21 47.28
C GLU A 586 -31.25 -7.20 48.37
N SER A 587 -31.27 -6.14 49.17
CA SER A 587 -30.52 -6.04 50.41
C SER A 587 -31.41 -6.53 51.54
N THR A 588 -30.95 -7.56 52.24
CA THR A 588 -31.31 -7.88 53.63
C THR A 588 -30.04 -7.97 54.43
#